data_AF-A0A4Q3WXR1-F1
#
_entry.id   AF-A0A4Q3WXR1-F1
#
_cell.length_a   1.000
_cell.length_b   1.000
_cell.length_c   1.000
_cell.angle_alpha   90.00
_cell.angle_beta   90.00
_cell.angle_gamma   90.00
#
_symmetry.space_group_name_H-M   'P 1'
#
loop_
_entity.id
_entity.type
_entity.pdbx_description
1 polymer ?
#
loop_
_entity_poly.entity_id
_entity_poly.type
_entity_poly.pdbx_seq_one_letter_code
_entity_poly.pdbx_strand_id
1 'polypeptide(L)'
;MIKSQLAALGVLLLSVVNLSAQETKISVDASKVLNRVTPWLAGSCIEDVNHEIYGGLYDQKIFGESFEEPAPNPKFKGWKTLGGDWVREGAGVKVGADAGGKLESESPAFGDGTVSAEVRFLNVSGNNAGLLVRLSNAGVGADAFDGYEVSLDPNGKRLILGKHRHDWQPLQNVAVNFEPRDWTRLKVELEGARIRIYVGESTVPAIDFTDSSNPLLLGTFALRTWNSDVAFRQIQSAKSGEILRAVETGVAEVSPLSVSRQWDAVTSGNATVSLSRVEGNAYNGDWAQKIERGAGAGVAGIANRGLNRWGIAVKRGQRLGGRLYLRGSGLGGAVTVSLQSFDGSLVYASQKIGKVGADWAKYPISLSPSADDSKARFVVSIDQPGTLWVDQVVLTGTGAAQFKGLPLRADIARQMQQQGIKFLRYGGTMVNAPGYRWKKMIGDPDKRPPYRGHWYPHSTNGFGIEEFLRFCEAAGFEAAFAINVEETAQDAADLVEYVNGPVSTPWGRRRAENGHPKPYNVRWIQLGNEEVIWGDNAADYDHYVDRFNVLSAAMHAKDARL
;
A
#
# COMPACT_ATOMS: atom_id res chain seq x y z
N MET A 1 -3.13 73.46 54.75
CA MET A 1 -2.07 72.93 55.65
C MET A 1 -1.87 71.47 55.28
N ILE A 2 -1.08 71.13 54.24
CA ILE A 2 0.40 70.92 54.16
C ILE A 2 0.90 69.73 54.99
N LYS A 3 1.68 68.87 54.29
CA LYS A 3 2.57 67.73 54.68
C LYS A 3 1.89 66.36 54.62
N SER A 4 2.12 65.46 53.65
CA SER A 4 3.32 64.92 52.97
C SER A 4 4.27 64.12 53.88
N GLN A 5 4.51 62.85 53.49
CA GLN A 5 5.68 61.96 53.65
C GLN A 5 5.19 60.50 53.84
N LEU A 6 5.46 59.51 52.97
CA LEU A 6 6.69 58.87 52.46
C LEU A 6 6.74 57.40 52.97
N ALA A 7 6.93 56.49 52.01
CA ALA A 7 7.68 55.22 52.09
C ALA A 7 7.15 53.98 52.89
N ALA A 8 6.90 52.93 52.07
CA ALA A 8 7.53 51.61 52.12
C ALA A 8 6.93 50.45 52.93
N LEU A 9 6.58 49.43 52.13
CA LEU A 9 6.68 47.97 52.31
C LEU A 9 5.95 47.28 53.48
N GLY A 10 4.96 46.47 53.11
CA GLY A 10 4.41 45.39 53.94
C GLY A 10 3.74 44.32 53.07
N VAL A 11 4.55 43.34 52.64
CA VAL A 11 4.23 41.94 52.28
C VAL A 11 2.76 41.64 51.94
N LEU A 12 2.46 41.49 50.65
CA LEU A 12 1.24 40.83 50.19
C LEU A 12 1.38 39.32 50.51
N LEU A 13 0.72 38.87 51.57
CA LEU A 13 0.52 37.44 51.82
C LEU A 13 -0.35 36.87 50.69
N LEU A 14 0.26 36.06 49.83
CA LEU A 14 -0.45 35.12 48.96
C LEU A 14 -1.25 34.15 49.83
N SER A 15 -2.54 34.41 50.00
CA SER A 15 -3.50 33.37 50.39
C SER A 15 -3.68 32.44 49.19
N VAL A 16 -2.93 31.34 49.19
CA VAL A 16 -3.15 30.19 48.31
C VAL A 16 -4.53 29.64 48.64
N VAL A 17 -5.52 29.98 47.81
CA VAL A 17 -6.82 29.31 47.86
C VAL A 17 -6.62 27.94 47.24
N ASN A 18 -6.49 26.90 48.06
CA ASN A 18 -6.62 25.53 47.60
C ASN A 18 -8.07 25.35 47.13
N LEU A 19 -8.31 25.55 45.83
CA LEU A 19 -9.48 25.05 45.13
C LEU A 19 -9.36 23.53 45.07
N SER A 20 -9.74 22.85 46.15
CA SER A 20 -10.01 21.42 46.10
C SER A 20 -11.16 21.20 45.11
N ALA A 21 -10.87 20.50 44.01
CA ALA A 21 -11.87 20.11 43.04
C ALA A 21 -13.03 19.41 43.76
N GLN A 22 -14.26 19.86 43.49
CA GLN A 22 -15.46 19.27 44.08
C GLN A 22 -15.54 17.80 43.64
N GLU A 23 -15.47 16.86 44.59
CA GLU A 23 -15.60 15.43 44.28
C GLU A 23 -17.04 15.14 43.81
N THR A 24 -17.23 15.02 42.51
CA THR A 24 -18.50 14.58 41.94
C THR A 24 -18.68 13.09 42.21
N LYS A 25 -19.68 12.75 43.02
CA LYS A 25 -20.02 11.37 43.34
C LYS A 25 -21.05 10.84 42.35
N ILE A 26 -20.64 9.98 41.42
CA ILE A 26 -21.55 9.25 40.54
C ILE A 26 -22.04 8.01 41.30
N SER A 27 -23.36 7.92 41.55
CA SER A 27 -24.00 6.74 42.12
C SER A 27 -24.76 6.00 41.02
N VAL A 28 -24.44 4.72 40.79
CA VAL A 28 -25.10 3.86 39.80
C VAL A 28 -25.88 2.79 40.55
N ASP A 29 -27.21 2.84 40.49
CA ASP A 29 -28.09 1.77 40.96
C ASP A 29 -28.37 0.79 39.81
N ALA A 30 -27.60 -0.30 39.76
CA ALA A 30 -27.72 -1.32 38.71
C ALA A 30 -29.05 -2.09 38.73
N SER A 31 -29.85 -1.99 39.81
CA SER A 31 -31.18 -2.61 39.88
C SER A 31 -32.25 -1.80 39.15
N LYS A 32 -31.98 -0.52 38.90
CA LYS A 32 -32.91 0.41 38.26
C LYS A 32 -32.55 0.64 36.78
N VAL A 33 -33.21 -0.08 35.88
CA VAL A 33 -33.08 0.14 34.44
C VAL A 33 -33.80 1.43 34.06
N LEU A 34 -33.04 2.50 33.81
CA LEU A 34 -33.59 3.82 33.41
C LEU A 34 -33.79 3.92 31.89
N ASN A 35 -32.99 3.22 31.10
CA ASN A 35 -33.09 3.21 29.64
C ASN A 35 -32.54 1.89 29.06
N ARG A 36 -32.89 1.56 27.81
CA ARG A 36 -32.37 0.39 27.08
C ARG A 36 -31.68 0.87 25.81
N VAL A 37 -30.41 0.52 25.66
CA VAL A 37 -29.66 0.71 24.42
C VAL A 37 -30.02 -0.38 23.42
N THR A 38 -30.12 -0.04 22.14
CA THR A 38 -30.31 -1.04 21.08
C THR A 38 -29.14 -2.04 21.10
N PRO A 39 -29.37 -3.35 20.91
CA PRO A 39 -28.29 -4.32 20.81
C PRO A 39 -27.27 -3.99 19.70
N TRP A 40 -27.68 -3.21 18.69
CA TRP A 40 -26.80 -2.77 17.60
C TRP A 40 -25.71 -1.78 18.03
N LEU A 41 -25.82 -1.18 19.21
CA LEU A 41 -24.72 -0.38 19.79
C LEU A 41 -23.54 -1.26 20.24
N ALA A 42 -23.77 -2.56 20.47
CA ALA A 42 -22.69 -3.53 20.65
C ALA A 42 -22.19 -3.98 19.26
N GLY A 43 -21.47 -3.10 18.58
CA GLY A 43 -20.95 -3.34 17.24
C GLY A 43 -19.48 -3.01 17.07
N SER A 44 -18.93 -3.40 15.92
CA SER A 44 -17.56 -3.05 15.49
C SER A 44 -17.55 -2.65 14.03
N CYS A 45 -16.51 -1.92 13.62
CA CYS A 45 -16.13 -1.78 12.22
C CYS A 45 -14.96 -2.73 11.94
N ILE A 46 -14.86 -3.19 10.70
CA ILE A 46 -13.69 -3.85 10.14
C ILE A 46 -13.36 -3.23 8.78
N GLU A 47 -12.08 -3.02 8.53
CA GLU A 47 -11.55 -2.43 7.31
C GLU A 47 -10.20 -3.08 6.95
N ASP A 48 -9.74 -2.99 5.70
CA ASP A 48 -8.36 -3.38 5.34
C ASP A 48 -7.27 -2.51 6.02
N VAL A 49 -7.63 -1.45 6.76
CA VAL A 49 -6.74 -0.63 7.59
C VAL A 49 -5.93 -1.52 8.51
N ASN A 50 -4.62 -1.26 8.58
CA ASN A 50 -3.71 -1.98 9.49
C ASN A 50 -3.82 -3.51 9.42
N HIS A 51 -4.24 -4.06 8.28
CA HIS A 51 -4.32 -5.50 8.04
C HIS A 51 -5.38 -6.23 8.90
N GLU A 52 -6.47 -5.58 9.33
CA GLU A 52 -7.51 -6.25 10.12
C GLU A 52 -8.19 -7.40 9.35
N ILE A 53 -8.33 -7.29 8.03
CA ILE A 53 -8.83 -8.36 7.16
C ILE A 53 -7.66 -9.22 6.66
N TYR A 54 -6.87 -8.72 5.70
CA TYR A 54 -5.76 -9.48 5.09
C TYR A 54 -4.59 -9.62 6.06
N GLY A 55 -4.32 -10.85 6.51
CA GLY A 55 -3.32 -11.13 7.54
C GLY A 55 -3.84 -10.98 8.98
N GLY A 56 -5.07 -10.49 9.14
CA GLY A 56 -5.87 -10.49 10.35
C GLY A 56 -6.95 -11.59 10.29
N LEU A 57 -8.22 -11.21 10.21
CA LEU A 57 -9.38 -12.10 10.22
C LEU A 57 -9.39 -13.11 9.05
N TYR A 58 -8.98 -12.69 7.85
CA TYR A 58 -8.89 -13.57 6.68
C TYR A 58 -7.65 -14.46 6.80
N ASP A 59 -7.84 -15.79 6.78
CA ASP A 59 -6.79 -16.76 7.14
C ASP A 59 -5.76 -17.01 6.02
N GLN A 60 -5.78 -16.18 4.96
CA GLN A 60 -4.75 -16.14 3.91
C GLN A 60 -3.39 -15.80 4.54
N LYS A 61 -2.46 -16.76 4.51
CA LYS A 61 -1.12 -16.65 5.09
C LYS A 61 -0.08 -16.10 4.11
N ILE A 62 -0.38 -16.17 2.82
CA ILE A 62 0.44 -15.58 1.76
C ILE A 62 0.02 -14.12 1.61
N PHE A 63 0.99 -13.23 1.49
CA PHE A 63 0.75 -11.83 1.17
C PHE A 63 1.40 -11.52 -0.17
N GLY A 64 0.67 -10.95 -1.13
CA GLY A 64 1.12 -10.78 -2.51
C GLY A 64 0.98 -12.04 -3.36
N GLU A 65 -0.15 -12.72 -3.21
CA GLU A 65 -0.52 -13.97 -3.87
C GLU A 65 -0.56 -13.89 -5.41
N SER A 66 -0.81 -12.70 -5.96
CA SER A 66 -0.98 -12.42 -7.39
C SER A 66 0.23 -11.73 -8.03
N PHE A 67 1.33 -11.53 -7.28
CA PHE A 67 2.57 -10.96 -7.82
C PHE A 67 2.44 -9.58 -8.50
N GLU A 68 1.42 -8.81 -8.13
CA GLU A 68 1.12 -7.47 -8.68
C GLU A 68 2.13 -6.41 -8.22
N GLU A 69 2.81 -6.65 -7.10
CA GLU A 69 3.74 -5.69 -6.52
C GLU A 69 5.02 -5.55 -7.36
N PRO A 70 5.47 -4.30 -7.63
CA PRO A 70 6.76 -4.01 -8.26
C PRO A 70 7.87 -4.83 -7.63
N ALA A 71 8.79 -5.35 -8.45
CA ALA A 71 10.03 -5.86 -7.88
C ALA A 71 10.71 -4.72 -7.09
N PRO A 72 11.47 -5.03 -6.02
CA PRO A 72 12.24 -4.01 -5.32
C PRO A 72 13.08 -3.18 -6.29
N ASN A 73 13.27 -1.91 -5.97
CA ASN A 73 14.08 -1.03 -6.80
C ASN A 73 15.44 -1.67 -7.09
N PRO A 74 15.94 -1.58 -8.33
CA PRO A 74 17.29 -2.01 -8.62
C PRO A 74 18.27 -1.20 -7.76
N LYS A 75 19.39 -1.79 -7.38
CA LYS A 75 20.45 -1.06 -6.70
C LYS A 75 21.10 -0.11 -7.69
N PHE A 76 20.86 1.19 -7.56
CA PHE A 76 21.54 2.20 -8.37
C PHE A 76 22.93 2.47 -7.77
N LYS A 77 23.98 2.38 -8.59
CA LYS A 77 25.37 2.56 -8.14
C LYS A 77 25.60 3.99 -7.69
N GLY A 78 26.00 4.21 -6.43
CA GLY A 78 26.23 5.55 -5.88
C GLY A 78 24.95 6.29 -5.53
N TRP A 79 23.84 5.57 -5.35
CA TRP A 79 22.55 6.13 -4.99
C TRP A 79 21.84 5.26 -3.95
N LYS A 80 21.15 5.93 -3.03
CA LYS A 80 20.30 5.34 -2.02
C LYS A 80 18.84 5.68 -2.32
N THR A 81 18.00 4.66 -2.41
CA THR A 81 16.56 4.85 -2.65
C THR A 81 15.80 5.01 -1.33
N LEU A 82 14.98 6.05 -1.24
CA LEU A 82 14.16 6.39 -0.08
C LEU A 82 12.71 6.61 -0.55
N GLY A 83 11.93 5.52 -0.61
CA GLY A 83 10.58 5.52 -1.18
C GLY A 83 10.55 5.64 -2.71
N GLY A 84 9.35 5.56 -3.30
CA GLY A 84 9.14 5.56 -4.75
C GLY A 84 9.61 4.28 -5.45
N ASP A 85 8.94 3.93 -6.55
CA ASP A 85 9.28 2.79 -7.39
C ASP A 85 10.17 3.25 -8.56
N TRP A 86 11.46 3.42 -8.26
CA TRP A 86 12.46 3.90 -9.20
C TRP A 86 12.92 2.77 -10.14
N VAL A 87 12.85 3.01 -11.44
CA VAL A 87 13.35 2.08 -12.45
C VAL A 87 14.25 2.80 -13.45
N ARG A 88 15.15 2.06 -14.09
CA ARG A 88 16.02 2.61 -15.13
C ARG A 88 15.21 2.99 -16.37
N GLU A 89 15.50 4.15 -16.93
CA GLU A 89 15.01 4.59 -18.24
C GLU A 89 16.19 5.06 -19.11
N GLY A 90 16.66 4.21 -20.03
CA GLY A 90 17.83 4.52 -20.85
C GLY A 90 19.08 4.80 -20.01
N ALA A 91 19.61 6.02 -20.11
CA ALA A 91 20.75 6.51 -19.33
C ALA A 91 20.34 7.24 -18.02
N GLY A 92 19.04 7.28 -17.73
CA GLY A 92 18.45 7.93 -16.57
C GLY A 92 17.56 6.98 -15.76
N VAL A 93 16.65 7.58 -15.00
CA VAL A 93 15.68 6.89 -14.15
C VAL A 93 14.30 7.48 -14.33
N LYS A 94 13.28 6.69 -14.04
CA LYS A 94 11.90 7.17 -13.89
C LYS A 94 11.29 6.63 -12.60
N VAL A 95 10.28 7.33 -12.11
CA VAL A 95 9.52 6.97 -10.91
C VAL A 95 8.06 7.34 -11.12
N GLY A 96 7.15 6.48 -10.65
CA GLY A 96 5.73 6.79 -10.63
C GLY A 96 5.36 7.80 -9.54
N ALA A 97 4.12 8.30 -9.56
CA ALA A 97 3.61 9.16 -8.51
C ALA A 97 3.76 8.52 -7.12
N ASP A 98 4.47 9.20 -6.21
CA ASP A 98 4.71 8.75 -4.84
C ASP A 98 4.84 9.98 -3.90
N ALA A 99 4.27 9.90 -2.69
CA ALA A 99 4.25 11.02 -1.75
C ALA A 99 5.62 11.29 -1.09
N GLY A 100 6.55 10.34 -1.11
CA GLY A 100 7.82 10.34 -0.35
C GLY A 100 9.08 9.95 -1.15
N GLY A 101 8.93 9.59 -2.43
CA GLY A 101 9.99 9.06 -3.27
C GLY A 101 11.18 10.00 -3.50
N LYS A 102 12.35 9.56 -3.04
CA LYS A 102 13.65 10.20 -3.26
C LYS A 102 14.69 9.19 -3.74
N LEU A 103 15.57 9.64 -4.62
CA LEU A 103 16.79 8.92 -4.99
C LEU A 103 17.99 9.77 -4.60
N GLU A 104 18.56 9.50 -3.42
CA GLU A 104 19.63 10.26 -2.78
C GLU A 104 20.99 9.86 -3.35
N SER A 105 21.83 10.84 -3.69
CA SER A 105 23.20 10.57 -4.13
C SER A 105 24.09 10.20 -2.95
N GLU A 106 24.87 9.15 -3.09
CA GLU A 106 25.93 8.76 -2.15
C GLU A 106 27.22 9.56 -2.36
N SER A 107 27.20 10.57 -3.25
CA SER A 107 28.31 11.50 -3.42
C SER A 107 28.63 12.22 -2.11
N PRO A 108 29.91 12.56 -1.84
CA PRO A 108 30.26 13.31 -0.64
C PRO A 108 29.52 14.63 -0.56
N ALA A 109 28.97 14.94 0.62
CA ALA A 109 28.32 16.21 0.88
C ALA A 109 29.22 17.39 0.52
N PHE A 110 28.60 18.48 0.05
CA PHE A 110 29.33 19.69 -0.29
C PHE A 110 28.64 20.97 0.15
N GLY A 111 29.53 21.95 0.34
CA GLY A 111 29.28 23.36 0.47
C GLY A 111 28.72 23.92 -0.84
N ASP A 112 29.42 24.89 -1.37
CA ASP A 112 29.05 25.56 -2.61
C ASP A 112 29.30 24.66 -3.82
N GLY A 113 28.54 24.87 -4.88
CA GLY A 113 28.59 24.02 -6.07
C GLY A 113 27.33 24.08 -6.92
N THR A 114 27.21 23.13 -7.83
CA THR A 114 26.12 23.05 -8.81
C THR A 114 25.55 21.64 -8.84
N VAL A 115 24.23 21.54 -8.94
CA VAL A 115 23.49 20.30 -9.24
C VAL A 115 22.58 20.56 -10.42
N SER A 116 22.52 19.65 -11.39
CA SER A 116 21.57 19.73 -12.49
C SER A 116 21.03 18.37 -12.92
N ALA A 117 19.82 18.36 -13.45
CA ALA A 117 19.25 17.22 -14.15
C ALA A 117 18.31 17.69 -15.25
N GLU A 118 18.08 16.86 -16.26
CA GLU A 118 16.93 17.01 -17.16
C GLU A 118 15.73 16.26 -16.57
N VAL A 119 14.60 16.93 -16.50
CA VAL A 119 13.34 16.45 -15.94
C VAL A 119 12.30 16.37 -17.06
N ARG A 120 11.51 15.29 -17.09
CA ARG A 120 10.39 15.11 -18.03
C ARG A 120 9.22 14.45 -17.31
N PHE A 121 8.05 15.06 -17.35
CA PHE A 121 6.83 14.48 -16.81
C PHE A 121 6.23 13.46 -17.77
N LEU A 122 5.77 12.34 -17.23
CA LEU A 122 5.17 11.26 -18.01
C LEU A 122 3.68 11.50 -18.25
N ASN A 123 3.03 12.33 -17.43
CA ASN A 123 1.68 12.87 -17.61
C ASN A 123 1.61 14.29 -17.01
N VAL A 124 0.47 14.97 -17.18
CA VAL A 124 0.28 16.34 -16.67
C VAL A 124 -0.52 16.37 -15.34
N SER A 125 -0.73 15.21 -14.73
CA SER A 125 -1.39 15.07 -13.43
C SER A 125 -0.35 15.01 -12.30
N GLY A 126 -0.80 15.21 -11.07
CA GLY A 126 0.06 15.18 -9.88
C GLY A 126 0.45 16.56 -9.38
N ASN A 127 1.47 16.61 -8.53
CA ASN A 127 1.86 17.85 -7.85
C ASN A 127 3.15 18.46 -8.38
N ASN A 128 4.32 17.89 -8.08
CA ASN A 128 5.60 18.40 -8.58
C ASN A 128 6.74 17.39 -8.50
N ALA A 129 7.83 17.65 -9.21
CA ALA A 129 9.06 16.85 -9.16
C ALA A 129 10.30 17.69 -9.49
N GLY A 130 11.47 17.25 -9.03
CA GLY A 130 12.71 17.99 -9.25
C GLY A 130 13.90 17.50 -8.44
N LEU A 131 14.65 18.44 -7.89
CA LEU A 131 15.92 18.24 -7.20
C LEU A 131 15.79 18.61 -5.72
N LEU A 132 16.40 17.80 -4.86
CA LEU A 132 16.73 18.20 -3.49
C LEU A 132 18.21 18.55 -3.44
N VAL A 133 18.55 19.67 -2.79
CA VAL A 133 19.93 20.12 -2.61
C VAL A 133 20.20 20.48 -1.15
N ARG A 134 21.47 20.41 -0.73
CA ARG A 134 21.84 20.53 0.70
C ARG A 134 21.10 19.49 1.57
N LEU A 135 20.86 18.32 1.00
CA LEU A 135 20.09 17.25 1.61
C LEU A 135 20.88 16.61 2.76
N SER A 136 20.23 16.42 3.90
CA SER A 136 20.75 15.70 5.06
C SER A 136 19.59 15.06 5.85
N ASN A 137 19.92 14.13 6.74
CA ASN A 137 18.94 13.42 7.59
C ASN A 137 17.78 12.78 6.80
N ALA A 138 18.05 12.31 5.59
CA ALA A 138 17.01 11.82 4.68
C ALA A 138 16.52 10.40 5.04
N GLY A 139 15.20 10.25 5.09
CA GLY A 139 14.47 9.02 5.33
C GLY A 139 13.27 8.82 4.42
N VAL A 140 12.54 7.72 4.67
CA VAL A 140 11.28 7.40 3.98
C VAL A 140 10.16 8.28 4.55
N GLY A 141 9.35 8.89 3.68
CA GLY A 141 8.26 9.80 4.06
C GLY A 141 8.27 11.08 3.19
N ALA A 142 7.21 11.88 3.20
CA ALA A 142 7.14 13.09 2.38
C ALA A 142 8.24 14.10 2.75
N ASP A 143 8.22 14.55 4.01
CA ASP A 143 9.08 15.63 4.51
C ASP A 143 10.24 15.12 5.37
N ALA A 144 10.49 13.79 5.40
CA ALA A 144 11.52 13.17 6.23
C ALA A 144 12.96 13.46 5.75
N PHE A 145 13.38 14.71 5.80
CA PHE A 145 14.72 15.20 5.48
C PHE A 145 14.90 16.67 5.88
N ASP A 146 16.15 17.12 5.92
CA ASP A 146 16.49 18.54 5.91
C ASP A 146 17.14 18.90 4.57
N GLY A 147 16.71 19.98 3.91
CA GLY A 147 17.26 20.39 2.62
C GLY A 147 16.45 21.49 1.95
N TYR A 148 16.83 21.87 0.72
CA TYR A 148 15.98 22.68 -0.15
C TYR A 148 15.40 21.82 -1.26
N GLU A 149 14.12 22.02 -1.53
CA GLU A 149 13.43 21.43 -2.66
C GLU A 149 13.32 22.45 -3.79
N VAL A 150 13.72 22.02 -4.99
CA VAL A 150 13.60 22.78 -6.23
C VAL A 150 12.82 21.93 -7.22
N SER A 151 11.56 22.26 -7.43
CA SER A 151 10.62 21.41 -8.16
C SER A 151 9.83 22.17 -9.22
N LEU A 152 9.49 21.48 -10.31
CA LEU A 152 8.61 21.98 -11.37
C LEU A 152 7.23 21.32 -11.24
N ASP A 153 6.18 22.03 -11.63
CA ASP A 153 4.83 21.45 -11.74
C ASP A 153 4.65 20.69 -13.07
N PRO A 154 3.85 19.60 -13.10
CA PRO A 154 3.54 18.84 -14.32
C PRO A 154 2.65 19.62 -15.30
N ASN A 155 2.12 20.80 -14.91
CA ASN A 155 1.38 21.70 -15.79
C ASN A 155 2.29 22.63 -16.64
N GLY A 156 3.60 22.65 -16.37
CA GLY A 156 4.57 23.46 -17.12
C GLY A 156 4.66 24.93 -16.73
N LYS A 157 3.96 25.35 -15.66
CA LYS A 157 3.72 26.77 -15.35
C LYS A 157 4.40 27.29 -14.09
N ARG A 158 4.91 26.43 -13.22
CA ARG A 158 5.43 26.82 -11.91
C ARG A 158 6.76 26.16 -11.58
N LEU A 159 7.68 26.96 -11.05
CA LEU A 159 8.88 26.55 -10.36
C LEU A 159 8.73 26.88 -8.88
N ILE A 160 9.06 25.92 -8.03
CA ILE A 160 8.94 25.97 -6.58
C ILE A 160 10.33 25.90 -5.96
N LEU A 161 10.60 26.78 -5.01
CA LEU A 161 11.69 26.68 -4.04
C LEU A 161 11.07 26.61 -2.65
N GLY A 162 11.42 25.58 -1.90
CA GLY A 162 11.10 25.48 -0.48
C GLY A 162 12.21 24.85 0.33
N LYS A 163 12.04 24.89 1.64
CA LYS A 163 12.98 24.39 2.63
C LYS A 163 12.29 23.34 3.48
N HIS A 164 13.01 22.26 3.73
CA HIS A 164 12.57 21.17 4.58
C HIS A 164 13.43 21.12 5.84
N ARG A 165 12.77 20.95 6.98
CA ARG A 165 13.38 20.59 8.28
C ARG A 165 12.55 19.56 9.01
N HIS A 166 12.37 18.41 8.38
CA HIS A 166 11.33 17.44 8.75
C HIS A 166 9.90 18.01 8.67
N ASP A 167 9.73 19.08 7.92
CA ASP A 167 8.48 19.82 7.71
C ASP A 167 8.67 20.75 6.51
N TRP A 168 7.58 21.07 5.81
CA TRP A 168 7.60 21.89 4.59
C TRP A 168 7.49 23.38 4.89
N GLN A 169 8.44 24.16 4.37
CA GLN A 169 8.40 25.62 4.40
C GLN A 169 8.52 26.18 2.97
N PRO A 170 7.46 26.79 2.39
CA PRO A 170 7.57 27.47 1.11
C PRO A 170 8.48 28.70 1.23
N LEU A 171 9.42 28.87 0.30
CA LEU A 171 10.29 30.05 0.25
C LEU A 171 9.93 30.97 -0.91
N GLN A 172 9.83 30.44 -2.13
CA GLN A 172 9.50 31.22 -3.32
C GLN A 172 8.88 30.35 -4.42
N ASN A 173 7.84 30.88 -5.08
CA ASN A 173 7.27 30.30 -6.29
C ASN A 173 7.37 31.32 -7.41
N VAL A 174 7.77 30.89 -8.61
CA VAL A 174 7.81 31.75 -9.79
C VAL A 174 7.10 31.10 -10.97
N ALA A 175 6.48 31.93 -11.81
CA ALA A 175 5.91 31.48 -13.06
C ALA A 175 7.03 31.12 -14.04
N VAL A 176 6.92 29.97 -14.66
CA VAL A 176 7.79 29.51 -15.75
C VAL A 176 6.92 29.03 -16.90
N ASN A 177 7.52 28.77 -18.06
CA ASN A 177 6.80 28.19 -19.18
C ASN A 177 7.71 27.19 -19.89
N PHE A 178 7.39 25.90 -19.73
CA PHE A 178 8.06 24.80 -20.42
C PHE A 178 7.03 23.75 -20.84
N GLU A 179 7.38 22.88 -21.80
CA GLU A 179 6.55 21.75 -22.20
C GLU A 179 6.84 20.55 -21.29
N PRO A 180 5.89 20.10 -20.42
CA PRO A 180 6.17 19.09 -19.41
C PRO A 180 6.61 17.73 -19.96
N ARG A 181 6.18 17.39 -21.18
CA ARG A 181 6.51 16.11 -21.81
C ARG A 181 7.83 16.12 -22.55
N ASP A 182 8.47 17.29 -22.65
CA ASP A 182 9.84 17.43 -23.16
C ASP A 182 10.86 17.41 -22.02
N TRP A 183 12.11 17.06 -22.37
CA TRP A 183 13.21 17.12 -21.42
C TRP A 183 13.58 18.58 -21.13
N THR A 184 13.33 19.01 -19.90
CA THR A 184 13.65 20.37 -19.43
C THR A 184 14.77 20.31 -18.41
N ARG A 185 15.85 21.05 -18.65
CA ARG A 185 16.96 21.14 -17.69
C ARG A 185 16.57 21.98 -16.48
N LEU A 186 16.86 21.47 -15.30
CA LEU A 186 16.77 22.16 -14.03
C LEU A 186 18.17 22.20 -13.43
N LYS A 187 18.71 23.41 -13.22
CA LYS A 187 20.06 23.62 -12.66
C LYS A 187 19.97 24.50 -11.43
N VAL A 188 20.68 24.11 -10.37
CA VAL A 188 20.77 24.82 -9.10
C VAL A 188 22.23 25.14 -8.80
N GLU A 189 22.55 26.41 -8.61
CA GLU A 189 23.86 26.91 -8.17
C GLU A 189 23.76 27.38 -6.71
N LEU A 190 24.72 26.96 -5.90
CA LEU A 190 24.77 27.16 -4.45
C LEU A 190 26.03 27.94 -4.08
N GLU A 191 25.87 29.06 -3.38
CA GLU A 191 26.96 29.94 -2.95
C GLU A 191 26.65 30.53 -1.58
N GLY A 192 27.24 29.94 -0.52
CA GLY A 192 26.84 30.19 0.85
C GLY A 192 25.34 29.95 1.04
N ALA A 193 24.63 30.99 1.46
CA ALA A 193 23.18 30.99 1.65
C ALA A 193 22.37 31.33 0.38
N ARG A 194 23.05 31.69 -0.72
CA ARG A 194 22.43 32.07 -1.98
C ARG A 194 22.18 30.84 -2.85
N ILE A 195 20.98 30.77 -3.43
CA ILE A 195 20.48 29.69 -4.27
C ILE A 195 19.98 30.31 -5.58
N ARG A 196 20.60 29.93 -6.69
CA ARG A 196 20.22 30.36 -8.04
C ARG A 196 19.70 29.19 -8.84
N ILE A 197 18.49 29.31 -9.40
CA ILE A 197 17.80 28.22 -10.09
C ILE A 197 17.52 28.64 -11.53
N TYR A 198 17.88 27.76 -12.47
CA TYR A 198 17.73 27.96 -13.91
C TYR A 198 16.85 26.86 -14.48
N VAL A 199 15.97 27.23 -15.41
CA VAL A 199 15.04 26.32 -16.11
C VAL A 199 15.31 26.38 -17.61
N GLY A 200 15.38 25.21 -18.25
CA GLY A 200 15.80 25.06 -19.63
C GLY A 200 17.27 25.46 -19.83
N GLU A 201 17.54 26.06 -20.99
CA GLU A 201 18.89 26.53 -21.36
C GLU A 201 19.11 28.02 -21.05
N SER A 202 18.27 28.62 -20.18
CA SER A 202 18.41 30.02 -19.78
C SER A 202 19.70 30.27 -19.01
N THR A 203 20.40 31.36 -19.34
CA THR A 203 21.55 31.88 -18.58
C THR A 203 21.16 32.85 -17.46
N VAL A 204 19.88 33.25 -17.39
CA VAL A 204 19.31 34.09 -16.33
C VAL A 204 18.56 33.19 -15.34
N PRO A 205 18.84 33.30 -14.02
CA PRO A 205 18.14 32.49 -13.04
C PRO A 205 16.67 32.90 -12.96
N ALA A 206 15.78 31.89 -12.96
CA ALA A 206 14.35 32.09 -12.70
C ALA A 206 14.09 32.42 -11.22
N ILE A 207 14.92 31.90 -10.31
CA ILE A 207 14.96 32.26 -8.89
C ILE A 207 16.40 32.59 -8.51
N ASP A 208 16.60 33.72 -7.84
CA ASP A 208 17.85 34.11 -7.20
C ASP A 208 17.53 34.53 -5.77
N PHE A 209 17.67 33.58 -4.85
CA PHE A 209 17.19 33.68 -3.48
C PHE A 209 18.36 33.59 -2.49
N THR A 210 18.29 34.31 -1.38
CA THR A 210 19.26 34.20 -0.27
C THR A 210 18.54 33.87 1.02
N ASP A 211 18.82 32.71 1.60
CA ASP A 211 18.23 32.30 2.88
C ASP A 211 18.93 33.00 4.05
N SER A 212 18.33 34.07 4.56
CA SER A 212 18.82 34.81 5.72
C SER A 212 18.42 34.20 7.07
N SER A 213 17.63 33.11 7.08
CA SER A 213 17.05 32.53 8.30
C SER A 213 17.50 31.08 8.52
N ASN A 214 18.67 30.95 9.14
CA ASN A 214 19.36 29.68 9.40
C ASN A 214 19.58 28.84 8.12
N PRO A 215 20.43 29.29 7.18
CA PRO A 215 20.64 28.58 5.93
C PRO A 215 21.21 27.18 6.13
N LEU A 216 20.79 26.24 5.29
CA LEU A 216 21.43 24.93 5.17
C LEU A 216 22.65 25.04 4.25
N LEU A 217 23.84 24.81 4.81
CA LEU A 217 25.13 25.11 4.15
C LEU A 217 25.98 23.88 3.87
N LEU A 218 25.46 22.67 4.07
CA LEU A 218 26.14 21.42 3.76
C LEU A 218 25.11 20.31 3.53
N GLY A 219 25.34 19.47 2.54
CA GLY A 219 24.54 18.27 2.32
C GLY A 219 24.85 17.61 0.99
N THR A 220 24.18 16.51 0.71
CA THR A 220 24.17 15.87 -0.61
C THR A 220 23.04 16.45 -1.47
N PHE A 221 22.66 15.75 -2.53
CA PHE A 221 21.52 16.05 -3.37
C PHE A 221 20.73 14.78 -3.71
N ALA A 222 19.49 14.95 -4.17
CA ALA A 222 18.63 13.84 -4.59
C ALA A 222 17.72 14.23 -5.74
N LEU A 223 17.16 13.22 -6.40
CA LEU A 223 15.99 13.34 -7.26
C LEU A 223 14.73 13.14 -6.42
N ARG A 224 13.65 13.86 -6.73
CA ARG A 224 12.39 13.83 -5.97
C ARG A 224 11.18 13.80 -6.90
N THR A 225 10.19 12.98 -6.56
CA THR A 225 8.80 13.15 -7.00
C THR A 225 7.90 13.39 -5.80
N TRP A 226 6.91 14.28 -5.90
CA TRP A 226 5.78 14.36 -5.00
C TRP A 226 4.50 14.18 -5.82
N ASN A 227 3.93 12.96 -5.77
CA ASN A 227 2.72 12.54 -6.47
C ASN A 227 2.72 12.80 -8.00
N SER A 228 3.88 12.80 -8.67
CA SER A 228 3.97 12.97 -10.13
C SER A 228 4.74 11.84 -10.79
N ASP A 229 4.27 11.37 -11.95
CA ASP A 229 5.03 10.44 -12.78
C ASP A 229 6.10 11.21 -13.57
N VAL A 230 7.37 10.90 -13.32
CA VAL A 230 8.50 11.72 -13.81
C VAL A 230 9.71 10.87 -14.17
N ALA A 231 10.48 11.36 -15.12
CA ALA A 231 11.78 10.84 -15.51
C ALA A 231 12.88 11.88 -15.37
N PHE A 232 14.09 11.40 -15.07
CA PHE A 232 15.31 12.18 -14.91
C PHE A 232 16.43 11.59 -15.74
N ARG A 233 17.24 12.44 -16.37
CA ARG A 233 18.49 12.03 -17.04
C ARG A 233 19.52 13.15 -16.99
N GLN A 234 20.73 12.88 -17.52
CA GLN A 234 21.81 13.87 -17.59
C GLN A 234 22.06 14.54 -16.24
N ILE A 235 22.08 13.73 -15.16
CA ILE A 235 22.31 14.23 -13.81
C ILE A 235 23.78 14.61 -13.69
N GLN A 236 24.06 15.79 -13.16
CA GLN A 236 25.40 16.29 -12.98
C GLN A 236 25.56 17.00 -11.64
N SER A 237 26.77 16.93 -11.08
CA SER A 237 27.13 17.71 -9.88
C SER A 237 28.60 18.15 -9.93
N ALA A 238 28.89 19.27 -9.27
CA ALA A 238 30.24 19.76 -9.02
C ALA A 238 30.29 20.56 -7.72
N LYS A 239 31.37 20.39 -6.96
CA LYS A 239 31.70 21.33 -5.89
C LYS A 239 32.25 22.62 -6.49
N SER A 240 32.19 23.71 -5.75
CA SER A 240 32.76 24.99 -6.18
C SER A 240 34.24 24.82 -6.56
N GLY A 241 34.60 25.32 -7.74
CA GLY A 241 35.94 25.17 -8.33
C GLY A 241 36.19 23.84 -9.07
N GLU A 242 35.25 22.90 -9.05
CA GLU A 242 35.34 21.64 -9.80
C GLU A 242 34.56 21.70 -11.13
N ILE A 243 34.92 20.81 -12.06
CA ILE A 243 34.21 20.64 -13.34
C ILE A 243 32.92 19.86 -13.08
N LEU A 244 31.82 20.31 -13.68
CA LEU A 244 30.52 19.63 -13.65
C LEU A 244 30.63 18.22 -14.26
N ARG A 245 30.44 17.19 -13.43
CA ARG A 245 30.58 15.78 -13.82
C ARG A 245 29.24 15.07 -13.84
N ALA A 246 29.09 14.15 -14.79
CA ALA A 246 27.95 13.25 -14.84
C ALA A 246 27.89 12.35 -13.60
N VAL A 247 26.70 12.19 -13.05
CA VAL A 247 26.40 11.28 -11.94
C VAL A 247 25.57 10.16 -12.56
N GLU A 248 26.23 9.04 -12.81
CA GLU A 248 25.62 7.90 -13.48
C GLU A 248 24.51 7.30 -12.61
N THR A 249 23.38 6.95 -13.23
CA THR A 249 22.30 6.17 -12.60
C THR A 249 22.35 4.71 -13.07
N GLY A 250 23.56 4.21 -13.30
CA GLY A 250 23.80 2.81 -13.64
C GLY A 250 23.28 1.89 -12.54
N VAL A 251 22.67 0.77 -12.93
CA VAL A 251 22.28 -0.28 -11.98
C VAL A 251 23.54 -1.10 -11.64
N ALA A 252 23.83 -1.24 -10.35
CA ALA A 252 24.88 -2.09 -9.82
C ALA A 252 24.47 -3.56 -10.03
N GLU A 253 24.87 -4.13 -11.18
CA GLU A 253 24.46 -5.44 -11.71
C GLU A 253 22.92 -5.60 -11.76
N VAL A 254 22.37 -5.83 -12.96
CA VAL A 254 20.96 -6.25 -13.04
C VAL A 254 20.90 -7.62 -12.38
N SER A 255 20.45 -7.65 -11.11
CA SER A 255 20.25 -8.90 -10.39
C SER A 255 19.34 -9.75 -11.27
N PRO A 256 19.77 -10.95 -11.69
CA PRO A 256 18.89 -11.87 -12.40
C PRO A 256 17.77 -12.36 -11.49
N LEU A 257 17.71 -11.92 -10.22
CA LEU A 257 16.73 -12.34 -9.22
C LEU A 257 15.68 -11.26 -8.98
N SER A 258 14.90 -10.93 -10.01
CA SER A 258 13.77 -10.00 -9.90
C SER A 258 12.52 -10.75 -9.43
N VAL A 259 12.14 -10.50 -8.17
CA VAL A 259 10.96 -11.10 -7.51
C VAL A 259 9.98 -10.03 -7.08
N SER A 260 8.68 -10.31 -7.09
CA SER A 260 7.67 -9.41 -6.49
C SER A 260 8.05 -9.01 -5.06
N ARG A 261 7.73 -7.77 -4.66
CA ARG A 261 8.08 -7.16 -3.36
C ARG A 261 7.75 -8.02 -2.14
N GLN A 262 6.68 -8.81 -2.20
CA GLN A 262 6.27 -9.64 -1.06
C GLN A 262 6.99 -10.99 -1.01
N TRP A 263 7.83 -11.27 -2.01
CA TRP A 263 8.57 -12.51 -2.15
C TRP A 263 10.08 -12.26 -2.00
N ASP A 264 10.82 -13.35 -1.81
CA ASP A 264 12.27 -13.38 -1.70
C ASP A 264 12.81 -14.42 -2.68
N ALA A 265 13.96 -14.15 -3.29
CA ALA A 265 14.64 -15.14 -4.11
C ALA A 265 15.17 -16.29 -3.25
N VAL A 266 15.03 -17.53 -3.74
CA VAL A 266 15.61 -18.73 -3.13
C VAL A 266 16.53 -19.38 -4.15
N THR A 267 17.83 -19.34 -3.89
CA THR A 267 18.85 -19.97 -4.72
C THR A 267 19.85 -20.74 -3.86
N SER A 268 20.40 -21.83 -4.40
CA SER A 268 21.51 -22.55 -3.77
C SER A 268 22.38 -23.25 -4.82
N GLY A 269 23.57 -23.66 -4.41
CA GLY A 269 24.51 -24.35 -5.28
C GLY A 269 25.06 -23.46 -6.39
N ASN A 270 25.31 -24.06 -7.55
CA ASN A 270 25.96 -23.42 -8.69
C ASN A 270 25.07 -23.42 -9.95
N ALA A 271 23.77 -23.67 -9.81
CA ALA A 271 22.84 -23.60 -10.92
C ALA A 271 22.71 -22.16 -11.45
N THR A 272 22.65 -21.99 -12.77
CA THR A 272 22.27 -20.70 -13.35
C THR A 272 20.80 -20.43 -13.07
N VAL A 273 20.48 -19.27 -12.47
CA VAL A 273 19.11 -18.90 -12.10
C VAL A 273 18.74 -17.53 -12.66
N SER A 274 17.54 -17.43 -13.22
CA SER A 274 16.89 -16.17 -13.58
C SER A 274 15.47 -16.16 -13.00
N LEU A 275 15.13 -15.12 -12.24
CA LEU A 275 13.81 -14.83 -11.70
C LEU A 275 13.36 -13.49 -12.28
N SER A 276 12.13 -13.47 -12.79
CA SER A 276 11.54 -12.25 -13.36
C SER A 276 10.04 -12.23 -13.15
N ARG A 277 9.45 -11.04 -13.13
CA ARG A 277 8.00 -10.88 -13.28
C ARG A 277 7.66 -10.77 -14.77
N VAL A 278 6.57 -11.42 -15.18
CA VAL A 278 6.08 -11.37 -16.56
C VAL A 278 4.71 -10.70 -16.60
N GLU A 279 4.56 -9.75 -17.51
CA GLU A 279 3.31 -9.01 -17.73
C GLU A 279 2.46 -9.68 -18.82
N GLY A 280 1.13 -9.60 -18.70
CA GLY A 280 0.18 -9.92 -19.77
C GLY A 280 -0.02 -11.41 -20.07
N ASN A 281 0.55 -12.31 -19.27
CA ASN A 281 0.35 -13.76 -19.36
C ASN A 281 0.30 -14.43 -17.97
N ALA A 282 -0.27 -13.71 -17.01
CA ALA A 282 -0.65 -14.23 -15.71
C ALA A 282 -1.87 -15.16 -15.83
N TYR A 283 -2.14 -15.96 -14.80
CA TYR A 283 -3.42 -16.67 -14.72
C TYR A 283 -4.55 -15.68 -14.40
N ASN A 284 -4.31 -14.73 -13.49
CA ASN A 284 -5.23 -13.66 -13.14
C ASN A 284 -4.46 -12.39 -12.72
N GLY A 285 -4.94 -11.23 -13.15
CA GLY A 285 -4.22 -9.97 -12.99
C GLY A 285 -3.26 -9.70 -14.15
N ASP A 286 -2.34 -8.78 -13.92
CA ASP A 286 -1.40 -8.30 -14.94
C ASP A 286 -0.07 -9.07 -14.86
N TRP A 287 0.30 -9.60 -13.69
CA TRP A 287 1.64 -10.12 -13.42
C TRP A 287 1.67 -11.54 -12.89
N ALA A 288 2.69 -12.31 -13.30
CA ALA A 288 3.04 -13.59 -12.69
C ALA A 288 4.55 -13.67 -12.43
N GLN A 289 4.98 -14.56 -11.54
CA GLN A 289 6.39 -14.80 -11.28
C GLN A 289 6.93 -15.92 -12.17
N LYS A 290 8.03 -15.65 -12.88
CA LYS A 290 8.79 -16.62 -13.67
C LYS A 290 10.07 -17.02 -12.93
N ILE A 291 10.37 -18.32 -12.94
CA ILE A 291 11.56 -18.96 -12.38
C ILE A 291 12.20 -19.78 -13.51
N GLU A 292 13.44 -19.47 -13.84
CA GLU A 292 14.25 -20.18 -14.83
C GLU A 292 15.47 -20.76 -14.15
N ARG A 293 15.65 -22.07 -14.30
CA ARG A 293 16.81 -22.79 -13.79
C ARG A 293 17.53 -23.48 -14.94
N GLY A 294 18.82 -23.18 -15.09
CA GLY A 294 19.72 -23.83 -16.03
C GLY A 294 20.42 -25.06 -15.45
N ALA A 295 21.55 -25.42 -16.06
CA ALA A 295 22.42 -26.50 -15.59
C ALA A 295 23.11 -26.15 -14.26
N GLY A 296 23.54 -27.17 -13.52
CA GLY A 296 24.20 -27.06 -12.22
C GLY A 296 23.41 -27.73 -11.08
N ALA A 297 23.98 -27.73 -9.88
CA ALA A 297 23.37 -28.27 -8.67
C ALA A 297 22.70 -27.16 -7.84
N GLY A 298 21.73 -27.55 -7.02
CA GLY A 298 21.00 -26.64 -6.12
C GLY A 298 19.62 -26.22 -6.64
N VAL A 299 18.97 -25.26 -5.97
CA VAL A 299 17.57 -24.90 -6.21
C VAL A 299 17.41 -23.52 -6.81
N ALA A 300 16.30 -23.31 -7.52
CA ALA A 300 15.80 -22.00 -7.93
C ALA A 300 14.34 -21.88 -7.47
N GLY A 301 13.98 -20.76 -6.85
CA GLY A 301 12.65 -20.58 -6.30
C GLY A 301 12.40 -19.21 -5.72
N ILE A 302 11.25 -19.10 -5.06
CA ILE A 302 10.78 -17.92 -4.37
C ILE A 302 10.21 -18.29 -2.99
N ALA A 303 10.36 -17.40 -2.02
CA ALA A 303 9.82 -17.55 -0.67
C ALA A 303 8.88 -16.39 -0.31
N ASN A 304 7.80 -16.69 0.40
CA ASN A 304 6.89 -15.72 0.98
C ASN A 304 6.98 -15.78 2.51
N ARG A 305 7.09 -14.62 3.15
CA ARG A 305 7.18 -14.48 4.61
C ARG A 305 5.88 -13.97 5.23
N GLY A 306 4.76 -14.10 4.53
CA GLY A 306 3.45 -13.65 4.98
C GLY A 306 3.38 -12.15 5.20
N LEU A 307 2.41 -11.74 6.00
CA LEU A 307 2.13 -10.35 6.31
C LEU A 307 3.38 -9.62 6.85
N ASN A 308 3.65 -8.42 6.33
CA ASN A 308 4.80 -7.58 6.71
C ASN A 308 6.16 -8.26 6.59
N ARG A 309 6.22 -9.44 5.94
CA ARG A 309 7.41 -10.27 5.78
C ARG A 309 8.02 -10.70 7.14
N TRP A 310 7.21 -10.76 8.18
CA TRP A 310 7.61 -11.14 9.55
C TRP A 310 7.68 -12.66 9.78
N GLY A 311 7.07 -13.43 8.89
CA GLY A 311 7.03 -14.88 8.91
C GLY A 311 5.61 -15.43 9.11
N ILE A 312 5.46 -16.70 8.77
CA ILE A 312 4.22 -17.46 8.88
C ILE A 312 4.32 -18.33 10.13
N ALA A 313 3.46 -18.08 11.11
CA ALA A 313 3.41 -18.92 12.30
C ALA A 313 2.87 -20.32 11.97
N VAL A 314 3.63 -21.34 12.35
CA VAL A 314 3.29 -22.75 12.19
C VAL A 314 3.39 -23.51 13.50
N LYS A 315 2.50 -24.50 13.66
CA LYS A 315 2.50 -25.43 14.78
C LYS A 315 2.71 -26.86 14.29
N ARG A 316 3.43 -27.66 15.06
CA ARG A 316 3.65 -29.09 14.84
C ARG A 316 2.31 -29.80 14.65
N GLY A 317 2.21 -30.58 13.58
CA GLY A 317 1.03 -31.37 13.25
C GLY A 317 -0.18 -30.58 12.77
N GLN A 318 -0.13 -29.23 12.72
CA GLN A 318 -1.22 -28.46 12.15
C GLN A 318 -1.32 -28.75 10.64
N ARG A 319 -2.54 -28.86 10.12
CA ARG A 319 -2.75 -29.03 8.69
C ARG A 319 -2.97 -27.68 8.02
N LEU A 320 -2.08 -27.34 7.11
CA LEU A 320 -2.21 -26.20 6.20
C LEU A 320 -2.65 -26.70 4.83
N GLY A 321 -3.56 -25.96 4.21
CA GLY A 321 -4.14 -26.27 2.92
C GLY A 321 -4.10 -25.06 2.02
N GLY A 322 -4.19 -25.26 0.72
CA GLY A 322 -4.09 -24.14 -0.20
C GLY A 322 -4.14 -24.54 -1.65
N ARG A 323 -3.83 -23.57 -2.51
CA ARG A 323 -3.65 -23.79 -3.94
C ARG A 323 -2.62 -22.84 -4.49
N LEU A 324 -2.07 -23.19 -5.64
CA LEU A 324 -1.30 -22.30 -6.49
C LEU A 324 -1.58 -22.64 -7.95
N TYR A 325 -1.41 -21.67 -8.83
CA TYR A 325 -1.47 -21.88 -10.26
C TYR A 325 -0.06 -21.97 -10.80
N LEU A 326 0.18 -23.01 -11.59
CA LEU A 326 1.47 -23.26 -12.21
C LEU A 326 1.30 -23.51 -13.70
N ARG A 327 2.29 -23.07 -14.47
CA ARG A 327 2.59 -23.62 -15.79
C ARG A 327 4.10 -23.74 -15.95
N GLY A 328 4.56 -24.58 -16.84
CA GLY A 328 5.97 -24.92 -16.97
C GLY A 328 6.37 -25.29 -18.39
N SER A 329 7.65 -25.13 -18.68
CA SER A 329 8.26 -25.51 -19.95
C SER A 329 9.61 -26.15 -19.70
N GLY A 330 9.84 -27.31 -20.30
CA GLY A 330 11.11 -28.04 -20.18
C GLY A 330 11.50 -28.43 -18.75
N LEU A 331 10.53 -28.59 -17.83
CA LEU A 331 10.80 -28.98 -16.46
C LEU A 331 11.36 -30.42 -16.39
N GLY A 332 12.60 -30.55 -15.93
CA GLY A 332 13.28 -31.84 -15.74
C GLY A 332 12.90 -32.57 -14.44
N GLY A 333 12.06 -31.96 -13.59
CA GLY A 333 11.72 -32.48 -12.28
C GLY A 333 10.42 -31.91 -11.73
N ALA A 334 10.06 -32.32 -10.51
CA ALA A 334 8.87 -31.85 -9.83
C ALA A 334 9.06 -30.44 -9.26
N VAL A 335 7.98 -29.66 -9.24
CA VAL A 335 7.93 -28.42 -8.45
C VAL A 335 7.75 -28.81 -6.99
N THR A 336 8.52 -28.20 -6.09
CA THR A 336 8.42 -28.45 -4.65
C THR A 336 7.87 -27.22 -3.94
N VAL A 337 6.81 -27.41 -3.15
CA VAL A 337 6.34 -26.42 -2.17
C VAL A 337 6.78 -26.85 -0.77
N SER A 338 7.17 -25.90 0.08
CA SER A 338 7.62 -26.22 1.44
C SER A 338 7.40 -25.10 2.45
N LEU A 339 7.41 -25.45 3.73
CA LEU A 339 7.53 -24.52 4.85
C LEU A 339 8.92 -24.71 5.45
N GLN A 340 9.66 -23.61 5.56
CA GLN A 340 11.06 -23.62 6.01
C GLN A 340 11.26 -22.64 7.16
N SER A 341 12.35 -22.79 7.91
CA SER A 341 12.83 -21.75 8.81
C SER A 341 13.11 -20.46 8.04
N PHE A 342 13.15 -19.34 8.75
CA PHE A 342 13.39 -18.01 8.17
C PHE A 342 14.63 -17.95 7.25
N ASP A 343 15.72 -18.58 7.67
CA ASP A 343 17.00 -18.67 6.93
C ASP A 343 17.03 -19.81 5.89
N GLY A 344 16.06 -20.73 5.91
CA GLY A 344 16.00 -21.89 5.05
C GLY A 344 16.82 -23.11 5.49
N SER A 345 17.45 -23.06 6.67
CA SER A 345 18.26 -24.17 7.17
C SER A 345 17.44 -25.40 7.57
N LEU A 346 16.16 -25.21 7.93
CA LEU A 346 15.24 -26.28 8.31
C LEU A 346 14.03 -26.32 7.38
N VAL A 347 13.54 -27.54 7.09
CA VAL A 347 12.30 -27.79 6.36
C VAL A 347 11.29 -28.43 7.31
N TYR A 348 10.20 -27.74 7.61
CA TYR A 348 9.15 -28.23 8.50
C TYR A 348 8.13 -29.10 7.78
N ALA A 349 7.83 -28.78 6.52
CA ALA A 349 6.94 -29.57 5.68
C ALA A 349 7.30 -29.37 4.22
N SER A 350 7.07 -30.38 3.39
CA SER A 350 7.27 -30.29 1.95
C SER A 350 6.28 -31.17 1.20
N GLN A 351 5.91 -30.73 0.00
CA GLN A 351 5.11 -31.46 -0.95
C GLN A 351 5.71 -31.28 -2.34
N LYS A 352 5.91 -32.39 -3.06
CA LYS A 352 6.18 -32.36 -4.49
C LYS A 352 4.85 -32.24 -5.24
N ILE A 353 4.72 -31.18 -6.02
CA ILE A 353 3.63 -31.01 -6.97
C ILE A 353 3.89 -31.94 -8.15
N GLY A 354 2.83 -32.58 -8.65
CA GLY A 354 2.89 -33.50 -9.79
C GLY A 354 3.32 -32.82 -11.09
N LYS A 355 3.07 -33.49 -12.21
CA LYS A 355 3.45 -32.98 -13.54
C LYS A 355 2.83 -31.60 -13.81
N VAL A 356 3.68 -30.60 -14.04
CA VAL A 356 3.29 -29.25 -14.45
C VAL A 356 3.35 -29.16 -15.98
N GLY A 357 2.23 -28.79 -16.60
CA GLY A 357 2.08 -28.67 -18.06
C GLY A 357 2.36 -27.27 -18.59
N ALA A 358 2.21 -27.09 -19.90
CA ALA A 358 2.44 -25.80 -20.58
C ALA A 358 1.38 -24.73 -20.28
N ASP A 359 0.15 -25.17 -19.98
CA ASP A 359 -0.98 -24.30 -19.67
C ASP A 359 -1.12 -24.09 -18.16
N TRP A 360 -1.72 -22.95 -17.78
CA TRP A 360 -2.04 -22.66 -16.38
C TRP A 360 -3.01 -23.70 -15.80
N ALA A 361 -2.61 -24.35 -14.72
CA ALA A 361 -3.45 -25.28 -13.99
C ALA A 361 -3.38 -25.03 -12.48
N LYS A 362 -4.48 -25.32 -11.78
CA LYS A 362 -4.58 -25.25 -10.32
C LYS A 362 -3.97 -26.49 -9.69
N TYR A 363 -3.09 -26.31 -8.71
CA TYR A 363 -2.48 -27.39 -7.94
C TYR A 363 -2.80 -27.23 -6.46
N PRO A 364 -3.25 -28.29 -5.77
CA PRO A 364 -3.56 -28.23 -4.34
C PRO A 364 -2.28 -28.30 -3.49
N ILE A 365 -2.27 -27.52 -2.41
CA ILE A 365 -1.23 -27.55 -1.37
C ILE A 365 -1.79 -28.26 -0.14
N SER A 366 -1.02 -29.17 0.44
CA SER A 366 -1.28 -29.77 1.74
C SER A 366 0.03 -29.98 2.50
N LEU A 367 0.21 -29.26 3.60
CA LEU A 367 1.45 -29.25 4.39
C LEU A 367 1.13 -29.50 5.87
N SER A 368 1.95 -30.34 6.51
CA SER A 368 1.86 -30.64 7.95
C SER A 368 3.22 -30.43 8.60
N PRO A 369 3.47 -29.27 9.24
CA PRO A 369 4.75 -28.93 9.86
C PRO A 369 5.17 -29.94 10.94
N SER A 370 6.45 -30.31 10.95
CA SER A 370 7.06 -31.22 11.91
C SER A 370 7.46 -30.54 13.23
N ALA A 371 7.47 -29.21 13.28
CA ALA A 371 7.83 -28.40 14.44
C ALA A 371 7.04 -27.08 14.48
N ASP A 372 7.09 -26.44 15.65
CA ASP A 372 6.59 -25.08 15.84
C ASP A 372 7.64 -24.08 15.35
N ASP A 373 7.21 -23.03 14.66
CA ASP A 373 8.04 -21.87 14.32
C ASP A 373 7.12 -20.64 14.13
N SER A 374 7.43 -19.53 14.77
CA SER A 374 6.67 -18.29 14.62
C SER A 374 7.05 -17.49 13.36
N LYS A 375 8.15 -17.85 12.69
CA LYS A 375 8.77 -17.10 11.59
C LYS A 375 9.05 -17.95 10.35
N ALA A 376 8.30 -19.04 10.14
CA ALA A 376 8.50 -19.86 8.96
C ALA A 376 8.24 -19.09 7.65
N ARG A 377 8.76 -19.59 6.54
CA ARG A 377 8.50 -19.05 5.19
C ARG A 377 7.92 -20.13 4.29
N PHE A 378 7.00 -19.76 3.41
CA PHE A 378 6.49 -20.65 2.37
C PHE A 378 7.39 -20.54 1.13
N VAL A 379 7.78 -21.66 0.52
CA VAL A 379 8.71 -21.68 -0.62
C VAL A 379 8.12 -22.46 -1.77
N VAL A 380 8.24 -21.94 -3.00
CA VAL A 380 8.00 -22.65 -4.27
C VAL A 380 9.34 -22.75 -5.01
N SER A 381 9.75 -23.96 -5.41
CA SER A 381 11.08 -24.16 -6.01
C SER A 381 11.14 -25.32 -7.01
N ILE A 382 12.17 -25.30 -7.84
CA ILE A 382 12.60 -26.37 -8.75
C ILE A 382 14.08 -26.69 -8.53
N ASP A 383 14.45 -27.96 -8.64
CA ASP A 383 15.81 -28.47 -8.43
C ASP A 383 16.42 -29.11 -9.70
N GLN A 384 15.65 -29.16 -10.79
CA GLN A 384 16.08 -29.60 -12.11
C GLN A 384 15.90 -28.47 -13.14
N PRO A 385 16.63 -28.49 -14.27
CA PRO A 385 16.51 -27.46 -15.30
C PRO A 385 15.08 -27.30 -15.81
N GLY A 386 14.73 -26.08 -16.23
CA GLY A 386 13.45 -25.74 -16.84
C GLY A 386 12.93 -24.37 -16.42
N THR A 387 11.74 -24.03 -16.91
CA THR A 387 11.05 -22.79 -16.61
C THR A 387 9.72 -23.07 -15.93
N LEU A 388 9.46 -22.36 -14.84
CA LEU A 388 8.22 -22.40 -14.07
C LEU A 388 7.62 -20.99 -14.01
N TRP A 389 6.31 -20.89 -14.17
CA TRP A 389 5.53 -19.70 -13.85
C TRP A 389 4.60 -20.02 -12.68
N VAL A 390 4.45 -19.06 -11.78
CA VAL A 390 3.68 -19.16 -10.54
C VAL A 390 2.72 -17.97 -10.45
N ASP A 391 1.47 -18.24 -10.11
CA ASP A 391 0.43 -17.22 -9.88
C ASP A 391 -0.60 -17.71 -8.84
N GLN A 392 -1.39 -16.78 -8.29
CA GLN A 392 -2.51 -16.99 -7.35
C GLN A 392 -2.21 -18.01 -6.24
N VAL A 393 -1.16 -17.73 -5.44
CA VAL A 393 -0.72 -18.62 -4.35
C VAL A 393 -1.51 -18.35 -3.07
N VAL A 394 -2.28 -19.32 -2.61
CA VAL A 394 -3.00 -19.26 -1.34
C VAL A 394 -2.57 -20.38 -0.41
N LEU A 395 -2.33 -20.02 0.85
CA LEU A 395 -2.13 -20.94 1.96
C LEU A 395 -3.00 -20.51 3.14
N THR A 396 -3.78 -21.43 3.71
CA THR A 396 -4.66 -21.21 4.87
C THR A 396 -4.52 -22.34 5.89
N GLY A 397 -5.01 -22.10 7.10
CA GLY A 397 -5.33 -23.16 8.05
C GLY A 397 -6.49 -24.02 7.56
N THR A 398 -6.62 -25.22 8.13
CA THR A 398 -7.72 -26.14 7.82
C THR A 398 -8.42 -26.59 9.09
N GLY A 399 -9.62 -27.17 8.95
CA GLY A 399 -10.34 -27.78 10.06
C GLY A 399 -10.63 -26.77 11.19
N ALA A 400 -10.21 -27.09 12.42
CA ALA A 400 -10.55 -26.28 13.61
C ALA A 400 -9.93 -24.87 13.62
N ALA A 401 -8.92 -24.61 12.77
CA ALA A 401 -8.34 -23.28 12.57
C ALA A 401 -9.26 -22.34 11.78
N GLN A 402 -10.16 -22.91 10.97
CA GLN A 402 -11.15 -22.19 10.19
C GLN A 402 -12.42 -21.94 11.00
N PHE A 403 -12.98 -20.73 10.88
CA PHE A 403 -14.21 -20.38 11.56
C PHE A 403 -15.40 -21.02 10.83
N LYS A 404 -15.97 -22.09 11.41
CA LYS A 404 -17.15 -22.78 10.87
C LYS A 404 -16.98 -23.21 9.40
N GLY A 405 -15.77 -23.58 9.01
CA GLY A 405 -15.42 -23.99 7.63
C GLY A 405 -15.19 -22.84 6.65
N LEU A 406 -15.33 -21.59 7.09
CA LEU A 406 -14.93 -20.42 6.30
C LEU A 406 -13.42 -20.20 6.38
N PRO A 407 -12.78 -19.64 5.34
CA PRO A 407 -11.33 -19.34 5.31
C PRO A 407 -10.98 -18.13 6.20
N LEU A 408 -11.49 -18.12 7.43
CA LEU A 408 -11.35 -17.07 8.43
C LEU A 408 -10.74 -17.67 9.69
N ARG A 409 -9.94 -16.88 10.37
CA ARG A 409 -9.28 -17.26 11.61
C ARG A 409 -10.29 -17.50 12.73
N ALA A 410 -10.41 -18.76 13.15
CA ALA A 410 -11.38 -19.18 14.16
C ALA A 410 -11.12 -18.56 15.54
N ASP A 411 -9.87 -18.28 15.88
CA ASP A 411 -9.50 -17.63 17.14
C ASP A 411 -10.02 -16.19 17.22
N ILE A 412 -9.80 -15.39 16.16
CA ILE A 412 -10.30 -14.00 16.08
C ILE A 412 -11.82 -13.98 16.03
N ALA A 413 -12.42 -14.77 15.13
CA ALA A 413 -13.87 -14.81 14.96
C ALA A 413 -14.61 -15.23 16.25
N ARG A 414 -14.08 -16.21 17.00
CA ARG A 414 -14.67 -16.62 18.29
C ARG A 414 -14.53 -15.53 19.35
N GLN A 415 -13.40 -14.82 19.38
CA GLN A 415 -13.24 -13.69 20.31
C GLN A 415 -14.25 -12.57 20.02
N MET A 416 -14.46 -12.24 18.74
CA MET A 416 -15.51 -11.28 18.33
C MET A 416 -16.90 -11.71 18.84
N GLN A 417 -17.24 -13.00 18.74
CA GLN A 417 -18.50 -13.53 19.30
C GLN A 417 -18.54 -13.43 20.83
N GLN A 418 -17.44 -13.76 21.51
CA GLN A 418 -17.34 -13.74 22.98
C GLN A 418 -17.41 -12.32 23.56
N GLN A 419 -16.93 -11.32 22.83
CA GLN A 419 -17.10 -9.90 23.16
C GLN A 419 -18.56 -9.44 23.05
N GLY A 420 -19.45 -10.27 22.49
CA GLY A 420 -20.87 -9.98 22.40
C GLY A 420 -21.23 -9.08 21.23
N ILE A 421 -20.38 -8.97 20.21
CA ILE A 421 -20.67 -8.21 18.98
C ILE A 421 -22.00 -8.69 18.39
N LYS A 422 -22.86 -7.73 18.04
CA LYS A 422 -24.17 -7.93 17.43
C LYS A 422 -24.29 -7.31 16.06
N PHE A 423 -23.57 -6.23 15.80
CA PHE A 423 -23.56 -5.52 14.53
C PHE A 423 -22.13 -5.39 14.02
N LEU A 424 -21.89 -5.70 12.75
CA LEU A 424 -20.57 -5.58 12.15
C LEU A 424 -20.67 -4.77 10.87
N ARG A 425 -19.87 -3.72 10.78
CA ARG A 425 -19.73 -2.88 9.58
C ARG A 425 -18.45 -3.24 8.83
N TYR A 426 -18.53 -3.50 7.53
CA TYR A 426 -17.38 -3.62 6.62
C TYR A 426 -17.30 -2.43 5.67
N GLY A 427 -16.22 -1.66 5.71
CA GLY A 427 -16.10 -0.45 4.91
C GLY A 427 -14.92 0.40 5.34
N GLY A 428 -15.08 1.73 5.29
CA GLY A 428 -14.01 2.69 5.56
C GLY A 428 -13.37 3.23 4.27
N THR A 429 -12.25 3.94 4.39
CA THR A 429 -11.61 4.64 3.27
C THR A 429 -11.21 3.70 2.12
N MET A 430 -11.05 2.39 2.37
CA MET A 430 -10.83 1.39 1.30
C MET A 430 -11.91 1.40 0.21
N VAL A 431 -13.14 1.80 0.57
CA VAL A 431 -14.30 1.82 -0.33
C VAL A 431 -14.16 2.89 -1.41
N ASN A 432 -13.48 4.00 -1.10
CA ASN A 432 -13.31 5.12 -2.02
C ASN A 432 -12.32 4.81 -3.16
N ALA A 433 -11.55 3.70 -3.06
CA ALA A 433 -10.64 3.30 -4.13
C ALA A 433 -11.42 3.06 -5.45
N PRO A 434 -10.99 3.62 -6.59
CA PRO A 434 -11.72 3.49 -7.87
C PRO A 434 -11.94 2.03 -8.31
N GLY A 435 -11.06 1.12 -7.89
CA GLY A 435 -11.16 -0.30 -8.19
C GLY A 435 -12.11 -1.09 -7.29
N TYR A 436 -12.55 -0.53 -6.16
CA TYR A 436 -13.47 -1.18 -5.22
C TYR A 436 -14.89 -1.18 -5.80
N ARG A 437 -15.23 -2.27 -6.52
CA ARG A 437 -16.52 -2.45 -7.19
C ARG A 437 -17.10 -3.82 -6.88
N TRP A 438 -18.34 -3.89 -6.41
CA TRP A 438 -18.88 -5.13 -5.82
C TRP A 438 -18.94 -6.29 -6.82
N LYS A 439 -19.22 -6.02 -8.10
CA LYS A 439 -19.23 -7.05 -9.16
C LYS A 439 -17.86 -7.69 -9.40
N LYS A 440 -16.78 -7.03 -9.00
CA LYS A 440 -15.42 -7.58 -9.04
C LYS A 440 -15.09 -8.45 -7.81
N MET A 441 -15.96 -8.48 -6.80
CA MET A 441 -15.78 -9.18 -5.52
C MET A 441 -16.57 -10.48 -5.41
N ILE A 442 -17.25 -10.91 -6.47
CA ILE A 442 -18.13 -12.08 -6.45
C ILE A 442 -17.59 -13.21 -7.33
N GLY A 443 -18.00 -14.44 -7.04
CA GLY A 443 -17.58 -15.63 -7.81
C GLY A 443 -16.22 -16.17 -7.38
N ASP A 444 -15.57 -16.95 -8.24
CA ASP A 444 -14.31 -17.64 -7.95
C ASP A 444 -13.21 -16.66 -7.49
N PRO A 445 -12.77 -16.69 -6.22
CA PRO A 445 -11.77 -15.77 -5.70
C PRO A 445 -10.47 -15.73 -6.51
N ASP A 446 -10.08 -16.86 -7.12
CA ASP A 446 -8.84 -16.97 -7.89
C ASP A 446 -8.93 -16.23 -9.25
N LYS A 447 -10.12 -15.77 -9.66
CA LYS A 447 -10.39 -15.01 -10.90
C LYS A 447 -10.83 -13.57 -10.67
N ARG A 448 -10.91 -13.13 -9.42
CA ARG A 448 -11.33 -11.77 -9.11
C ARG A 448 -10.18 -10.82 -9.43
N PRO A 449 -10.39 -9.74 -10.20
CA PRO A 449 -9.30 -8.90 -10.65
C PRO A 449 -8.67 -8.14 -9.46
N PRO A 450 -7.34 -8.02 -9.40
CA PRO A 450 -6.70 -7.14 -8.43
C PRO A 450 -7.01 -5.67 -8.71
N TYR A 451 -6.81 -4.81 -7.72
CA TYR A 451 -6.99 -3.36 -7.85
C TYR A 451 -6.02 -2.56 -6.97
N ARG A 452 -5.88 -1.27 -7.28
CA ARG A 452 -5.13 -0.33 -6.43
C ARG A 452 -6.01 0.13 -5.27
N GLY A 453 -5.70 -0.34 -4.06
CA GLY A 453 -6.36 0.06 -2.82
C GLY A 453 -5.66 1.24 -2.12
N HIS A 454 -6.31 1.77 -1.08
CA HIS A 454 -5.77 2.88 -0.28
C HIS A 454 -4.76 2.41 0.78
N TRP A 455 -5.05 1.30 1.49
CA TRP A 455 -4.17 0.77 2.55
C TRP A 455 -3.18 -0.28 2.04
N TYR A 456 -3.60 -1.04 1.03
CA TYR A 456 -2.72 -1.92 0.27
C TYR A 456 -2.81 -1.58 -1.22
N PRO A 457 -1.74 -1.07 -1.85
CA PRO A 457 -1.78 -0.65 -3.25
C PRO A 457 -2.01 -1.79 -4.27
N HIS A 458 -1.95 -3.05 -3.84
CA HIS A 458 -2.08 -4.23 -4.70
C HIS A 458 -3.08 -5.22 -4.11
N SER A 459 -4.26 -4.74 -3.73
CA SER A 459 -5.31 -5.56 -3.15
C SER A 459 -5.85 -6.57 -4.15
N THR A 460 -5.98 -7.81 -3.71
CA THR A 460 -6.82 -8.80 -4.39
C THR A 460 -8.26 -8.62 -3.90
N ASN A 461 -9.23 -9.00 -4.71
CA ASN A 461 -10.63 -9.08 -4.26
C ASN A 461 -10.90 -10.43 -3.55
N GLY A 462 -9.88 -11.00 -2.87
CA GLY A 462 -9.93 -12.32 -2.24
C GLY A 462 -10.91 -12.41 -1.06
N PHE A 463 -10.93 -11.41 -0.19
CA PHE A 463 -11.98 -11.17 0.79
C PHE A 463 -12.87 -10.02 0.30
N GLY A 464 -14.11 -10.31 -0.05
CA GLY A 464 -15.09 -9.36 -0.52
C GLY A 464 -16.39 -9.40 0.27
N ILE A 465 -17.43 -8.79 -0.31
CA ILE A 465 -18.77 -8.71 0.31
C ILE A 465 -19.35 -10.12 0.56
N GLU A 466 -19.07 -11.11 -0.31
CA GLU A 466 -19.53 -12.49 -0.10
C GLU A 466 -18.91 -13.13 1.14
N GLU A 467 -17.59 -13.01 1.31
CA GLU A 467 -16.88 -13.56 2.47
C GLU A 467 -17.34 -12.87 3.76
N PHE A 468 -17.56 -11.55 3.72
CA PHE A 468 -18.10 -10.77 4.83
C PHE A 468 -19.52 -11.21 5.23
N LEU A 469 -20.44 -11.32 4.27
CA LEU A 469 -21.83 -11.71 4.56
C LEU A 469 -21.91 -13.12 5.12
N ARG A 470 -21.13 -14.07 4.57
CA ARG A 470 -21.02 -15.44 5.10
C ARG A 470 -20.44 -15.45 6.51
N PHE A 471 -19.45 -14.59 6.78
CA PHE A 471 -18.91 -14.45 8.13
C PHE A 471 -19.98 -13.99 9.12
N CYS A 472 -20.70 -12.92 8.80
CA CYS A 472 -21.77 -12.39 9.66
C CYS A 472 -22.87 -13.42 9.90
N GLU A 473 -23.35 -14.11 8.86
CA GLU A 473 -24.33 -15.21 9.01
C GLU A 473 -23.80 -16.32 9.91
N ALA A 474 -22.56 -16.77 9.69
CA ALA A 474 -21.94 -17.81 10.50
C ALA A 474 -21.71 -17.36 11.95
N ALA A 475 -21.37 -16.10 12.19
CA ALA A 475 -21.09 -15.56 13.51
C ALA A 475 -22.36 -15.11 14.27
N GLY A 476 -23.48 -14.95 13.57
CA GLY A 476 -24.72 -14.39 14.12
C GLY A 476 -24.66 -12.87 14.31
N PHE A 477 -23.94 -12.18 13.44
CA PHE A 477 -23.86 -10.71 13.42
C PHE A 477 -24.85 -10.15 12.40
N GLU A 478 -25.49 -9.04 12.75
CA GLU A 478 -26.15 -8.17 11.78
C GLU A 478 -25.09 -7.50 10.91
N ALA A 479 -25.22 -7.64 9.60
CA ALA A 479 -24.25 -7.14 8.65
C ALA A 479 -24.63 -5.76 8.12
N ALA A 480 -23.64 -4.87 8.07
CA ALA A 480 -23.66 -3.66 7.25
C ALA A 480 -22.38 -3.59 6.44
N PHE A 481 -22.46 -3.17 5.19
CA PHE A 481 -21.26 -2.94 4.39
C PHE A 481 -21.42 -1.72 3.50
N ALA A 482 -20.30 -1.11 3.17
CA ALA A 482 -20.24 0.06 2.31
C ALA A 482 -19.90 -0.32 0.86
N ILE A 483 -20.47 0.43 -0.09
CA ILE A 483 -20.13 0.38 -1.51
C ILE A 483 -19.67 1.76 -1.98
N ASN A 484 -18.91 1.80 -3.05
CA ASN A 484 -18.40 3.04 -3.61
C ASN A 484 -19.54 3.86 -4.26
N VAL A 485 -19.58 5.17 -4.03
CA VAL A 485 -20.60 6.08 -4.60
C VAL A 485 -20.51 6.24 -6.12
N GLU A 486 -19.38 5.82 -6.69
CA GLU A 486 -19.14 5.76 -8.13
C GLU A 486 -19.57 4.43 -8.77
N GLU A 487 -20.27 3.55 -8.03
CA GLU A 487 -21.05 2.47 -8.64
C GLU A 487 -22.12 3.05 -9.58
N THR A 488 -22.57 2.33 -10.59
CA THR A 488 -23.72 2.78 -11.38
C THR A 488 -25.03 2.52 -10.65
N ALA A 489 -26.10 3.27 -10.98
CA ALA A 489 -27.44 3.01 -10.45
C ALA A 489 -27.89 1.56 -10.71
N GLN A 490 -27.55 1.02 -11.89
CA GLN A 490 -27.85 -0.36 -12.24
C GLN A 490 -27.05 -1.33 -11.38
N ASP A 491 -25.75 -1.08 -11.17
CA ASP A 491 -24.92 -1.95 -10.32
C ASP A 491 -25.41 -1.95 -8.87
N ALA A 492 -25.87 -0.82 -8.34
CA ALA A 492 -26.44 -0.74 -7.00
C ALA A 492 -27.78 -1.49 -6.90
N ALA A 493 -28.67 -1.37 -7.89
CA ALA A 493 -29.90 -2.16 -7.96
C ALA A 493 -29.62 -3.67 -8.08
N ASP A 494 -28.64 -4.03 -8.90
CA ASP A 494 -28.18 -5.41 -9.11
C ASP A 494 -27.64 -6.01 -7.82
N LEU A 495 -26.91 -5.24 -7.01
CA LEU A 495 -26.43 -5.67 -5.69
C LEU A 495 -27.59 -6.00 -4.75
N VAL A 496 -28.63 -5.17 -4.70
CA VAL A 496 -29.81 -5.45 -3.86
C VAL A 496 -30.50 -6.75 -4.30
N GLU A 497 -30.66 -6.94 -5.61
CA GLU A 497 -31.20 -8.20 -6.15
C GLU A 497 -30.26 -9.39 -5.88
N TYR A 498 -28.94 -9.18 -5.91
CA TYR A 498 -27.95 -10.19 -5.57
C TYR A 498 -28.06 -10.64 -4.12
N VAL A 499 -28.17 -9.73 -3.16
CA VAL A 499 -28.18 -10.08 -1.73
C VAL A 499 -29.56 -10.53 -1.24
N ASN A 500 -30.66 -9.98 -1.77
CA ASN A 500 -32.02 -10.20 -1.26
C ASN A 500 -32.96 -10.91 -2.25
N GLY A 501 -32.65 -10.92 -3.55
CA GLY A 501 -33.53 -11.47 -4.57
C GLY A 501 -33.68 -13.01 -4.51
N PRO A 502 -34.83 -13.56 -4.92
CA PRO A 502 -35.01 -15.00 -5.04
C PRO A 502 -34.16 -15.57 -6.18
N VAL A 503 -33.85 -16.87 -6.12
CA VAL A 503 -32.99 -17.55 -7.13
C VAL A 503 -33.54 -17.52 -8.57
N SER A 504 -34.80 -17.13 -8.76
CA SER A 504 -35.41 -16.95 -10.08
C SER A 504 -34.95 -15.68 -10.80
N THR A 505 -34.47 -14.65 -10.07
CA THR A 505 -33.96 -13.42 -10.66
C THR A 505 -32.53 -13.61 -11.18
N PRO A 506 -32.06 -12.78 -12.15
CA PRO A 506 -30.70 -12.86 -12.65
C PRO A 506 -29.63 -12.85 -11.55
N TRP A 507 -29.70 -11.89 -10.62
CA TRP A 507 -28.68 -11.78 -9.58
C TRP A 507 -28.90 -12.73 -8.40
N GLY A 508 -30.14 -13.11 -8.09
CA GLY A 508 -30.40 -14.17 -7.12
C GLY A 508 -29.91 -15.54 -7.62
N ARG A 509 -30.01 -15.82 -8.92
CA ARG A 509 -29.41 -16.99 -9.56
C ARG A 509 -27.89 -16.93 -9.49
N ARG A 510 -27.30 -15.79 -9.81
CA ARG A 510 -25.84 -15.59 -9.71
C ARG A 510 -25.33 -15.85 -8.29
N ARG A 511 -26.05 -15.41 -7.26
CA ARG A 511 -25.73 -15.71 -5.85
C ARG A 511 -25.77 -17.21 -5.56
N ALA A 512 -26.78 -17.90 -6.08
CA ALA A 512 -26.89 -19.35 -5.96
C ALA A 512 -25.74 -20.08 -6.66
N GLU A 513 -25.35 -19.66 -7.87
CA GLU A 513 -24.19 -20.19 -8.61
C GLU A 513 -22.88 -19.97 -7.86
N ASN A 514 -22.73 -18.84 -7.15
CA ASN A 514 -21.59 -18.56 -6.29
C ASN A 514 -21.63 -19.35 -4.96
N GLY A 515 -22.62 -20.23 -4.78
CA GLY A 515 -22.69 -21.17 -3.66
C GLY A 515 -23.55 -20.72 -2.48
N HIS A 516 -24.37 -19.66 -2.63
CA HIS A 516 -25.30 -19.22 -1.59
C HIS A 516 -26.73 -19.04 -2.14
N PRO A 517 -27.55 -20.10 -2.22
CA PRO A 517 -28.86 -20.01 -2.85
C PRO A 517 -29.87 -19.17 -2.05
N LYS A 518 -29.75 -19.10 -0.72
CA LYS A 518 -30.70 -18.36 0.12
C LYS A 518 -30.40 -16.85 0.06
N PRO A 519 -31.40 -15.96 0.11
CA PRO A 519 -31.14 -14.55 0.33
C PRO A 519 -30.39 -14.30 1.64
N TYR A 520 -29.46 -13.35 1.65
CA TYR A 520 -28.78 -12.90 2.87
C TYR A 520 -29.71 -12.03 3.75
N ASN A 521 -30.76 -11.43 3.17
CA ASN A 521 -31.68 -10.51 3.86
C ASN A 521 -30.96 -9.30 4.48
N VAL A 522 -30.05 -8.70 3.71
CA VAL A 522 -29.31 -7.50 4.09
C VAL A 522 -30.29 -6.34 4.28
N ARG A 523 -30.12 -5.61 5.39
CA ARG A 523 -30.91 -4.42 5.76
C ARG A 523 -30.10 -3.13 5.79
N TRP A 524 -28.78 -3.21 5.71
CA TRP A 524 -27.91 -2.05 5.88
C TRP A 524 -26.85 -2.07 4.80
N ILE A 525 -26.96 -1.16 3.85
CA ILE A 525 -25.93 -0.89 2.85
C ILE A 525 -25.59 0.58 2.95
N GLN A 526 -24.32 0.87 3.21
CA GLN A 526 -23.82 2.24 3.24
C GLN A 526 -23.37 2.66 1.84
N LEU A 527 -23.82 3.84 1.41
CA LEU A 527 -23.37 4.46 0.16
C LEU A 527 -22.21 5.40 0.47
N GLY A 528 -20.99 5.01 0.09
CA GLY A 528 -19.79 5.80 0.29
C GLY A 528 -19.20 5.71 1.69
N ASN A 529 -18.06 6.38 1.86
CA ASN A 529 -17.40 6.55 3.14
C ASN A 529 -16.64 7.87 3.15
N GLU A 530 -16.94 8.75 4.11
CA GLU A 530 -16.14 9.96 4.40
C GLU A 530 -15.74 10.74 3.13
N GLU A 531 -16.67 10.93 2.19
CA GLU A 531 -16.38 11.43 0.82
C GLU A 531 -15.70 12.82 0.78
N VAL A 532 -15.74 13.57 1.88
CA VAL A 532 -15.16 14.91 2.03
C VAL A 532 -14.03 14.98 3.07
N ILE A 533 -13.44 13.84 3.46
CA ILE A 533 -12.42 13.80 4.53
C ILE A 533 -11.13 14.57 4.19
N TRP A 534 -10.85 14.77 2.90
CA TRP A 534 -9.62 15.42 2.43
C TRP A 534 -9.79 16.93 2.18
N GLY A 535 -10.98 17.48 2.39
CA GLY A 535 -11.22 18.91 2.21
C GLY A 535 -12.70 19.29 2.36
N ASP A 536 -12.93 20.45 2.98
CA ASP A 536 -14.26 21.03 3.13
C ASP A 536 -14.62 21.85 1.88
N ASN A 537 -15.13 21.19 0.84
CA ASN A 537 -15.39 21.77 -0.47
C ASN A 537 -16.82 21.48 -0.93
N ALA A 538 -17.58 22.55 -1.21
CA ALA A 538 -18.97 22.48 -1.64
C ALA A 538 -19.21 21.54 -2.84
N ALA A 539 -18.30 21.54 -3.83
CA ALA A 539 -18.44 20.72 -5.02
C ALA A 539 -18.40 19.21 -4.72
N ASP A 540 -17.62 18.80 -3.71
CA ASP A 540 -17.49 17.40 -3.32
C ASP A 540 -18.74 16.93 -2.55
N TYR A 541 -19.36 17.81 -1.75
CA TYR A 541 -20.67 17.55 -1.14
C TYR A 541 -21.78 17.42 -2.19
N ASP A 542 -21.85 18.35 -3.15
CA ASP A 542 -22.87 18.32 -4.21
C ASP A 542 -22.76 17.03 -5.02
N HIS A 543 -21.53 16.65 -5.40
CA HIS A 543 -21.26 15.40 -6.09
C HIS A 543 -21.72 14.19 -5.27
N TYR A 544 -21.36 14.09 -3.99
CA TYR A 544 -21.81 13.00 -3.13
C TYR A 544 -23.34 12.92 -3.03
N VAL A 545 -24.02 14.04 -2.85
CA VAL A 545 -25.49 14.09 -2.75
C VAL A 545 -26.14 13.59 -4.05
N ASP A 546 -25.65 14.03 -5.21
CA ASP A 546 -26.12 13.58 -6.51
C ASP A 546 -25.94 12.07 -6.69
N ARG A 547 -24.75 11.55 -6.37
CA ARG A 547 -24.46 10.10 -6.41
C ARG A 547 -25.36 9.34 -5.46
N PHE A 548 -25.45 9.75 -4.20
CA PHE A 548 -26.26 9.11 -3.17
C PHE A 548 -27.72 8.98 -3.59
N ASN A 549 -28.33 10.06 -4.07
CA ASN A 549 -29.74 10.08 -4.47
C ASN A 549 -30.02 9.10 -5.61
N VAL A 550 -29.15 9.07 -6.63
CA VAL A 550 -29.28 8.16 -7.78
C VAL A 550 -29.17 6.70 -7.37
N LEU A 551 -28.19 6.35 -6.53
CA LEU A 551 -28.00 4.98 -6.07
C LEU A 551 -29.11 4.54 -5.12
N SER A 552 -29.45 5.39 -4.13
CA SER A 552 -30.51 5.12 -3.15
C SER A 552 -31.86 4.88 -3.81
N ALA A 553 -32.24 5.70 -4.80
CA ALA A 553 -33.48 5.52 -5.55
C ALA A 553 -33.51 4.17 -6.29
N ALA A 554 -32.41 3.79 -6.94
CA ALA A 554 -32.32 2.52 -7.66
C ALA A 554 -32.37 1.29 -6.72
N MET A 555 -31.75 1.39 -5.55
CA MET A 555 -31.76 0.33 -4.53
C MET A 555 -33.14 0.16 -3.90
N HIS A 556 -33.79 1.25 -3.48
CA HIS A 556 -35.14 1.17 -2.90
C HIS A 556 -36.20 0.71 -3.90
N ALA A 557 -36.01 0.97 -5.20
CA ALA A 557 -36.88 0.40 -6.23
C ALA A 557 -36.81 -1.14 -6.30
N LYS A 558 -35.71 -1.75 -5.85
CA LYS A 558 -35.55 -3.21 -5.76
C LYS A 558 -36.05 -3.78 -4.44
N ASP A 559 -35.78 -3.11 -3.33
CA ASP A 559 -36.25 -3.52 -2.00
C ASP A 559 -36.48 -2.28 -1.12
N ALA A 560 -37.75 -1.90 -0.92
CA ALA A 560 -38.12 -0.73 -0.13
C ALA A 560 -37.92 -0.91 1.40
N ARG A 561 -37.44 -2.07 1.85
CA ARG A 561 -37.15 -2.37 3.26
C ARG A 561 -35.70 -2.07 3.67
N LEU A 562 -34.84 -1.73 2.69
CA LEU A 562 -33.44 -1.36 2.90
C LEU A 562 -33.28 -0.07 3.70
#